data_AF-A0A0N5CND4-F1
#
_entry.id   AF-A0A0N5CND4-F1
#
_cell.length_a   1.000
_cell.length_b   1.000
_cell.length_c   1.000
_cell.angle_alpha   90.00
_cell.angle_beta   90.00
_cell.angle_gamma   90.00
#
_symmetry.space_group_name_H-M   'P 1'
#
loop_
_entity.id
_entity.type
_entity.pdbx_description
1 polymer ?
#
loop_
_entity_poly.entity_id
_entity_poly.type
_entity_poly.pdbx_seq_one_letter_code
_entity_poly.pdbx_strand_id
1 'polypeptide(L)'
;MCCWLRHGYMTNDFTNMFINTVNLIVFWGYIFAFAFYQPRRKHLYGQLFALFFSLLCIFSYVNWQPLEEAADVMGGISAAMQIFSLAGQVYEIKRAISFGHTEYIPAELQFGIFLLVIQWTIFGILIGNYYIAIANFAALLVNIATISLYFIYPPLTWKVPIIGTGLGYKKIE
;
A
#
# COMPACT_ATOMS: atom_id res chain seq x y z
N MET A 1 -5.47 0.96 6.84
CA MET A 1 -5.44 2.29 7.48
C MET A 1 -6.28 2.33 8.75
N CYS A 2 -7.57 1.96 8.74
CA CYS A 2 -8.36 1.90 10.00
C CYS A 2 -7.71 1.02 11.08
N CYS A 3 -7.19 -0.15 10.71
CA CYS A 3 -6.47 -1.05 11.61
C CYS A 3 -5.23 -0.37 12.23
N TRP A 4 -4.39 0.25 11.40
CA TRP A 4 -3.21 0.98 11.85
C TRP A 4 -3.55 2.19 12.74
N LEU A 5 -4.64 2.92 12.43
CA LEU A 5 -5.13 4.01 13.28
C LEU A 5 -5.56 3.48 14.67
N ARG A 6 -6.29 2.36 14.69
CA ARG A 6 -6.70 1.71 15.96
C ARG A 6 -5.48 1.24 16.75
N HIS A 7 -4.51 0.62 16.09
CA HIS A 7 -3.25 0.24 16.71
C HIS A 7 -2.53 1.46 17.32
N GLY A 8 -2.35 2.54 16.54
CA GLY A 8 -1.71 3.77 17.03
C GLY A 8 -2.43 4.39 18.24
N TYR A 9 -3.76 4.34 18.26
CA TYR A 9 -4.55 4.76 19.43
C TYR A 9 -4.28 3.89 20.66
N MET A 10 -4.19 2.56 20.49
CA MET A 10 -3.93 1.63 21.59
C MET A 10 -2.50 1.73 22.13
N THR A 11 -1.53 2.11 21.30
CA THR A 11 -0.13 2.27 21.68
C THR A 11 0.28 3.72 21.99
N ASN A 12 -0.67 4.67 21.96
CA ASN A 12 -0.40 6.12 22.06
C ASN A 12 0.68 6.61 21.07
N ASP A 13 0.75 6.01 19.87
CA ASP A 13 1.68 6.40 18.81
C ASP A 13 1.06 7.51 17.95
N PHE A 14 1.38 8.76 18.29
CA PHE A 14 0.89 9.94 17.59
C PHE A 14 1.24 9.95 16.11
N THR A 15 2.45 9.51 15.74
CA THR A 15 2.90 9.49 14.34
C THR A 15 2.03 8.55 13.51
N ASN A 16 1.80 7.34 14.02
CA ASN A 16 0.96 6.34 13.37
C ASN A 16 -0.50 6.80 13.29
N MET A 17 -1.02 7.41 14.35
CA MET A 17 -2.36 8.00 14.35
C MET A 17 -2.51 9.10 13.31
N PHE A 18 -1.62 10.09 13.32
CA PHE A 18 -1.69 11.25 12.43
C PHE A 18 -1.69 10.82 10.96
N ILE A 19 -0.74 9.98 10.57
CA ILE A 19 -0.56 9.57 9.16
C ILE A 19 -1.73 8.71 8.69
N ASN A 20 -2.23 7.80 9.52
CA ASN A 20 -3.38 6.98 9.14
C ASN A 20 -4.68 7.78 9.10
N THR A 21 -4.84 8.81 9.93
CA THR A 21 -5.98 9.74 9.83
C THR A 21 -5.92 10.53 8.52
N VAL A 22 -4.76 11.08 8.15
CA VAL A 22 -4.58 11.76 6.85
C VAL A 22 -4.90 10.82 5.69
N ASN A 23 -4.39 9.59 5.71
CA ASN A 23 -4.71 8.58 4.68
C ASN A 23 -6.20 8.28 4.59
N LEU A 24 -6.90 8.18 5.72
CA LEU A 24 -8.34 7.93 5.74
C LEU A 24 -9.14 9.12 5.17
N ILE A 25 -8.73 10.36 5.44
CA ILE A 25 -9.35 11.54 4.83
C ILE A 25 -9.18 11.50 3.30
N VAL A 26 -7.98 11.18 2.81
CA VAL A 26 -7.72 11.05 1.37
C VAL A 26 -8.56 9.93 0.75
N PHE A 27 -8.61 8.75 1.38
CA PHE A 27 -9.42 7.63 0.90
C PHE A 27 -10.91 7.94 0.91
N TRP A 28 -11.39 8.65 1.94
CA TRP A 28 -12.78 9.08 2.01
C TRP A 28 -13.11 10.06 0.88
N GLY A 29 -12.22 11.03 0.60
CA GLY A 29 -12.35 11.93 -0.54
C GLY A 29 -12.39 11.18 -1.88
N TYR A 30 -11.54 10.17 -2.07
CA TYR A 30 -11.54 9.32 -3.26
C TYR A 30 -12.84 8.54 -3.43
N ILE A 31 -13.31 7.89 -2.36
CA ILE A 31 -14.58 7.15 -2.36
C ILE A 31 -15.75 8.09 -2.65
N PHE A 32 -15.74 9.30 -2.09
CA PHE A 32 -16.77 10.30 -2.31
C PHE A 32 -16.82 10.75 -3.78
N ALA A 33 -15.67 11.11 -4.36
CA ALA A 33 -15.58 11.46 -5.77
C ALA A 33 -16.04 10.30 -6.66
N PHE A 34 -15.57 9.07 -6.38
CA PHE A 34 -15.99 7.87 -7.10
C PHE A 34 -17.50 7.64 -6.99
N ALA A 35 -18.08 7.79 -5.80
CA ALA A 35 -19.52 7.67 -5.59
C ALA A 35 -20.28 8.70 -6.41
N PHE A 36 -19.83 9.96 -6.43
CA PHE A 36 -20.46 11.05 -7.16
C PHE A 36 -20.52 10.74 -8.67
N TYR A 37 -19.41 10.34 -9.28
CA TYR A 37 -19.31 10.13 -10.73
C TYR A 37 -19.79 8.75 -11.21
N GLN A 38 -19.89 7.74 -10.36
CA GLN A 38 -20.29 6.38 -10.76
C GLN A 38 -21.81 6.26 -11.02
N PRO A 39 -22.27 5.93 -12.25
CA PRO A 39 -23.70 5.83 -12.55
C PRO A 39 -24.41 4.64 -11.89
N ARG A 40 -23.68 3.53 -11.64
CA ARG A 40 -24.24 2.30 -11.03
C ARG A 40 -23.50 1.95 -9.72
N ARG A 41 -24.11 2.31 -8.59
CA ARG A 41 -23.47 2.21 -7.26
C ARG A 41 -23.66 0.88 -6.53
N LYS A 42 -24.34 -0.11 -7.13
CA LYS A 42 -24.65 -1.40 -6.47
C LYS A 42 -23.39 -2.10 -5.90
N HIS A 43 -22.29 -2.10 -6.66
CA HIS A 43 -21.04 -2.72 -6.22
C HIS A 43 -20.35 -1.90 -5.14
N LEU A 44 -20.43 -0.57 -5.22
CA LEU A 44 -19.89 0.33 -4.20
C LEU A 44 -20.55 0.09 -2.84
N TYR A 45 -21.89 0.02 -2.80
CA TYR A 45 -22.59 -0.25 -1.54
C TYR A 45 -22.22 -1.61 -0.95
N GLY A 46 -22.11 -2.65 -1.78
CA GLY A 46 -21.66 -3.97 -1.34
C GLY A 46 -20.23 -3.96 -0.78
N GLN A 47 -19.31 -3.25 -1.43
CA GLN A 47 -17.91 -3.12 -0.98
C GLN A 47 -17.81 -2.33 0.33
N LEU A 48 -18.56 -1.23 0.47
CA LEU A 48 -18.60 -0.44 1.70
C LEU A 48 -19.21 -1.26 2.84
N PHE A 49 -20.31 -1.98 2.60
CA PHE A 49 -20.88 -2.87 3.60
C PHE A 49 -19.88 -3.93 4.06
N ALA A 50 -19.21 -4.62 3.13
CA ALA A 50 -18.19 -5.61 3.46
C ALA A 50 -17.01 -4.99 4.25
N LEU A 51 -16.58 -3.78 3.87
CA LEU A 51 -15.55 -3.04 4.60
C LEU A 51 -15.98 -2.73 6.03
N PHE A 52 -17.16 -2.13 6.24
CA PHE A 52 -17.63 -1.80 7.59
C PHE A 52 -17.88 -3.04 8.43
N PHE A 53 -18.49 -4.07 7.84
CA PHE A 53 -18.73 -5.35 8.53
C PHE A 53 -17.41 -6.02 8.96
N SER A 54 -16.42 -6.09 8.07
CA SER A 54 -15.11 -6.66 8.42
C SER A 54 -14.40 -5.85 9.52
N LEU A 55 -14.46 -4.51 9.48
CA LEU A 55 -13.91 -3.67 10.54
C LEU A 55 -14.62 -3.90 11.88
N LEU A 56 -15.94 -4.01 11.89
CA LEU A 56 -16.71 -4.33 13.10
C LEU A 56 -16.29 -5.68 13.68
N CYS A 57 -16.15 -6.72 12.86
CA CYS A 57 -15.69 -8.04 13.29
C CYS A 57 -14.27 -7.98 13.86
N ILE A 58 -13.34 -7.32 13.17
CA ILE A 58 -11.94 -7.18 13.60
C ILE A 58 -11.87 -6.42 14.93
N PHE A 59 -12.53 -5.27 15.05
CA PHE A 59 -12.46 -4.48 16.27
C PHE A 59 -13.18 -5.16 17.44
N SER A 60 -14.28 -5.86 17.17
CA SER A 60 -14.92 -6.69 18.19
C SER A 60 -13.96 -7.78 18.66
N TYR A 61 -13.33 -8.52 17.75
CA TYR A 61 -12.36 -9.56 18.09
C TYR A 61 -11.20 -9.02 18.96
N VAL A 62 -10.64 -7.87 18.59
CA VAL A 62 -9.56 -7.20 19.35
C VAL A 62 -10.03 -6.76 20.73
N ASN A 63 -11.25 -6.23 20.85
CA ASN A 63 -11.80 -5.80 22.15
C ASN A 63 -12.10 -6.98 23.09
N TRP A 64 -12.21 -8.20 22.57
CA TRP A 64 -12.38 -9.41 23.37
C TRP A 64 -11.05 -10.01 23.84
N GLN A 65 -9.91 -9.50 23.36
CA GLN A 65 -8.59 -9.92 23.83
C GLN A 65 -8.25 -9.34 25.20
N PRO A 66 -7.38 -9.98 25.98
CA PRO A 66 -6.81 -9.39 27.19
C PRO A 66 -6.18 -8.03 26.90
N LEU A 67 -6.30 -7.08 27.84
CA LEU A 67 -5.83 -5.70 27.66
C LEU A 67 -4.34 -5.61 27.27
N GLU A 68 -3.52 -6.51 27.83
CA GLU A 68 -2.08 -6.58 27.60
C GLU A 68 -1.73 -7.08 26.19
N GLU A 69 -2.59 -7.90 25.58
CA GLU A 69 -2.34 -8.52 24.26
C GLU A 69 -3.07 -7.80 23.12
N ALA A 70 -4.12 -7.03 23.44
CA ALA A 70 -5.01 -6.46 22.42
C ALA A 70 -4.26 -5.54 21.44
N ALA A 71 -3.26 -4.80 21.90
CA ALA A 71 -2.44 -3.94 21.04
C ALA A 71 -1.60 -4.75 20.05
N ASP A 72 -0.94 -5.81 20.52
CA ASP A 72 -0.12 -6.70 19.69
C ASP A 72 -0.96 -7.45 18.65
N VAL A 73 -2.14 -7.93 19.04
CA VAL A 73 -3.10 -8.55 18.12
C VAL A 73 -3.53 -7.55 17.05
N MET A 74 -3.84 -6.30 17.43
CA MET A 74 -4.20 -5.25 16.48
C MET A 74 -3.03 -4.90 15.55
N GLY A 75 -1.79 -4.93 16.05
CA GLY A 75 -0.56 -4.70 15.27
C GLY A 75 -0.35 -5.78 14.23
N GLY A 76 -0.47 -7.05 14.62
CA GLY A 76 -0.40 -8.20 13.73
C GLY A 76 -1.46 -8.15 12.62
N ILE A 77 -2.72 -7.87 12.96
CA ILE A 77 -3.80 -7.71 11.97
C ILE A 77 -3.52 -6.53 11.03
N SER A 78 -3.03 -5.41 11.56
CA SER A 78 -2.71 -4.23 10.74
C SER A 78 -1.62 -4.52 9.72
N ALA A 79 -0.55 -5.19 10.15
CA ALA A 79 0.54 -5.63 9.28
C ALA A 79 0.04 -6.62 8.23
N ALA A 80 -0.73 -7.65 8.64
CA ALA A 80 -1.28 -8.64 7.72
C ALA A 80 -2.18 -8.00 6.64
N MET A 81 -3.05 -7.06 7.02
CA MET A 81 -3.91 -6.34 6.07
C MET A 81 -3.11 -5.45 5.12
N GLN A 82 -2.03 -4.82 5.59
CA GLN A 82 -1.12 -4.07 4.73
C GLN A 82 -0.41 -4.97 3.74
N ILE A 83 0.10 -6.12 4.17
CA ILE A 83 0.74 -7.11 3.29
C ILE A 83 -0.26 -7.64 2.26
N PHE A 84 -1.49 -7.96 2.68
CA PHE A 84 -2.54 -8.40 1.76
C PHE A 84 -2.85 -7.34 0.69
N SER A 85 -2.81 -6.06 1.05
CA SER A 85 -3.02 -4.97 0.08
C SER A 85 -1.95 -4.89 -1.02
N LEU A 86 -0.78 -5.52 -0.82
CA LEU A 86 0.25 -5.63 -1.85
C LEU A 86 -0.17 -6.52 -3.03
N ALA A 87 -1.26 -7.28 -2.93
CA ALA A 87 -1.79 -8.10 -4.01
C ALA A 87 -2.01 -7.28 -5.31
N GLY A 88 -2.41 -6.01 -5.20
CA GLY A 88 -2.52 -5.12 -6.35
C GLY A 88 -1.17 -4.88 -7.04
N GLN A 89 -0.11 -4.64 -6.26
CA GLN A 89 1.24 -4.44 -6.81
C GLN A 89 1.81 -5.73 -7.42
N VAL A 90 1.54 -6.89 -6.81
CA VAL A 90 1.90 -8.20 -7.38
C VAL A 90 1.16 -8.44 -8.70
N TYR A 91 -0.09 -8.00 -8.81
CA TYR A 91 -0.83 -8.05 -10.07
C TYR A 91 -0.19 -7.18 -11.16
N GLU A 92 0.31 -5.99 -10.82
CA GLU A 92 1.05 -5.14 -11.77
C GLU A 92 2.35 -5.81 -12.25
N ILE A 93 3.10 -6.48 -11.36
CA ILE A 93 4.27 -7.28 -11.74
C ILE A 93 3.88 -8.35 -12.77
N LYS A 94 2.81 -9.11 -12.48
CA LYS A 94 2.30 -10.13 -13.41
C LYS A 94 1.90 -9.52 -14.76
N ARG A 95 1.25 -8.35 -14.74
CA ARG A 95 0.81 -7.67 -15.95
C ARG A 95 2.00 -7.19 -16.79
N ALA A 96 3.07 -6.71 -16.16
CA ALA A 96 4.29 -6.27 -16.86
C ALA A 96 5.00 -7.44 -17.54
N ILE A 97 5.09 -8.59 -16.85
CA ILE A 97 5.61 -9.83 -17.44
C ILE A 97 4.75 -10.25 -18.64
N SER A 98 3.42 -10.19 -18.51
CA SER A 98 2.50 -10.57 -19.59
C SER A 98 2.56 -9.64 -20.80
N PHE A 99 2.74 -8.34 -20.59
CA PHE A 99 2.83 -7.36 -21.67
C PHE A 99 4.25 -7.28 -22.27
N GLY A 100 5.26 -7.76 -21.53
CA GLY A 100 6.66 -7.67 -21.93
C GLY A 100 7.25 -6.26 -21.85
N HIS A 101 6.55 -5.31 -21.22
CA HIS A 101 7.01 -3.94 -21.02
C HIS A 101 6.39 -3.31 -19.77
N THR A 102 7.02 -2.22 -19.29
CA THR A 102 6.62 -1.47 -18.08
C THR A 102 6.03 -0.09 -18.39
N GLU A 103 5.66 0.18 -19.64
CA GLU A 103 5.13 1.46 -20.15
C GLU A 103 4.10 2.17 -19.24
N TYR A 104 3.21 1.42 -18.59
CA TYR A 104 2.12 1.95 -17.77
C TYR A 104 2.48 2.11 -16.29
N ILE A 105 3.66 1.64 -15.86
CA ILE A 105 4.13 1.75 -14.47
C ILE A 105 4.95 3.05 -14.37
N PRO A 106 4.47 4.07 -13.64
CA PRO A 106 5.23 5.31 -13.48
C PRO A 106 6.47 5.08 -12.61
N ALA A 107 7.65 5.31 -13.18
CA ALA A 107 8.93 5.05 -12.51
C ALA A 107 9.20 5.97 -11.32
N GLU A 108 8.86 7.25 -11.44
CA GLU A 108 9.03 8.26 -10.39
C GLU A 108 8.27 7.86 -9.13
N LEU A 109 7.05 7.33 -9.30
CA LEU A 109 6.26 6.83 -8.20
C LEU A 109 6.92 5.61 -7.53
N GLN A 110 7.49 4.69 -8.30
CA GLN A 110 8.17 3.52 -7.74
C GLN A 110 9.43 3.90 -6.95
N PHE A 111 10.19 4.90 -7.40
CA PHE A 111 11.33 5.43 -6.63
C PHE A 111 10.90 6.14 -5.36
N GLY A 112 9.83 6.93 -5.42
CA GLY A 112 9.24 7.55 -4.24
C GLY A 112 8.79 6.51 -3.21
N ILE A 113 8.11 5.45 -3.67
CA ILE A 113 7.70 4.33 -2.82
C ILE A 113 8.91 3.60 -2.24
N PHE A 114 9.96 3.34 -3.02
CA PHE A 114 11.18 2.69 -2.54
C PHE A 114 11.78 3.40 -1.32
N LEU A 115 11.99 4.71 -1.42
CA LEU A 115 12.51 5.52 -0.32
C LEU A 115 11.56 5.55 0.87
N LEU A 116 10.26 5.69 0.61
CA LEU A 116 9.23 5.69 1.63
C LEU A 116 9.23 4.38 2.43
N VAL A 117 9.19 3.22 1.77
CA VAL A 117 9.10 1.93 2.47
C VAL A 117 10.41 1.55 3.18
N ILE A 118 11.58 1.98 2.67
CA ILE A 118 12.85 1.87 3.41
C ILE A 118 12.77 2.71 4.68
N GLN A 119 12.38 3.98 4.56
CA GLN A 119 12.26 4.89 5.71
C GLN A 119 11.31 4.31 6.76
N TRP A 120 10.16 3.77 6.36
CA TRP A 120 9.20 3.16 7.28
C TRP A 120 9.68 1.86 7.90
N THR A 121 10.43 1.05 7.16
CA THR A 121 11.06 -0.17 7.69
C THR A 121 12.04 0.19 8.80
N ILE A 122 12.94 1.16 8.53
CA ILE A 122 13.92 1.66 9.51
C ILE A 122 13.20 2.29 10.70
N PHE A 123 12.18 3.13 10.46
CA PHE A 123 11.40 3.75 11.52
C PHE A 123 10.79 2.71 12.46
N GLY A 124 10.13 1.68 11.93
CA GLY A 124 9.54 0.61 12.73
C GLY A 124 10.56 -0.11 13.61
N ILE A 125 11.76 -0.37 13.09
CA ILE A 125 12.87 -0.96 13.87
C ILE A 125 13.29 -0.01 15.00
N LEU A 126 13.48 1.28 14.70
CA LEU A 126 13.97 2.27 15.67
C LEU A 126 13.00 2.50 16.83
N ILE A 127 11.68 2.46 16.57
CA ILE A 127 10.66 2.63 17.61
C ILE A 127 10.24 1.31 18.28
N GLY A 128 10.88 0.19 17.92
CA GLY A 128 10.57 -1.14 18.45
C GLY A 128 9.22 -1.71 17.98
N ASN A 129 8.56 -1.09 17.01
CA ASN A 129 7.31 -1.58 16.43
C ASN A 129 7.60 -2.46 15.21
N TYR A 130 7.88 -3.73 15.49
CA TYR A 130 8.23 -4.72 14.45
C TYR A 130 7.08 -5.03 13.50
N TYR A 131 5.82 -4.78 13.87
CA TYR A 131 4.69 -4.91 12.95
C TYR A 131 4.80 -3.93 11.79
N ILE A 132 5.14 -2.66 12.07
CA ILE A 132 5.38 -1.64 11.03
C ILE A 132 6.58 -2.05 10.19
N ALA A 133 7.66 -2.50 10.81
CA ALA A 133 8.88 -2.91 10.12
C ALA A 133 8.62 -4.06 9.13
N ILE A 134 7.97 -5.14 9.58
CA ILE A 134 7.70 -6.33 8.75
C ILE A 134 6.77 -5.98 7.58
N ALA A 135 5.72 -5.21 7.82
CA ALA A 135 4.77 -4.86 6.77
C ALA A 135 5.40 -3.98 5.68
N ASN A 136 6.26 -3.03 6.06
CA ASN A 136 6.97 -2.18 5.11
C ASN A 136 8.14 -2.90 4.44
N PHE A 137 8.79 -3.85 5.13
CA PHE A 137 9.79 -4.71 4.51
C PHE A 137 9.18 -5.59 3.42
N ALA A 138 7.98 -6.15 3.64
CA ALA A 138 7.26 -6.88 2.59
C ALA A 138 6.95 -5.97 1.39
N ALA A 139 6.54 -4.72 1.62
CA ALA A 139 6.31 -3.74 0.57
C ALA A 139 7.62 -3.39 -0.19
N LEU A 140 8.75 -3.29 0.52
CA LEU A 140 10.06 -3.08 -0.06
C LEU A 140 10.45 -4.21 -1.02
N LEU A 141 10.22 -5.47 -0.64
CA LEU A 141 10.52 -6.62 -1.52
C LEU A 141 9.70 -6.56 -2.83
N VAL A 142 8.41 -6.26 -2.73
CA VAL A 142 7.54 -6.11 -3.91
C VAL A 142 7.97 -4.93 -4.78
N ASN A 143 8.36 -3.81 -4.17
CA ASN A 143 8.82 -2.63 -4.89
C ASN A 143 10.19 -2.86 -5.57
N ILE A 144 11.13 -3.55 -4.92
CA ILE A 144 12.40 -3.98 -5.54
C ILE A 144 12.13 -4.87 -6.75
N ALA A 145 11.21 -5.84 -6.62
CA ALA A 145 10.81 -6.69 -7.74
C ALA A 145 10.22 -5.85 -8.88
N THR A 146 9.36 -4.89 -8.57
CA THR A 146 8.76 -3.97 -9.55
C THR A 146 9.81 -3.12 -10.27
N ILE A 147 10.75 -2.52 -9.53
CA ILE A 147 11.84 -1.71 -10.13
C ILE A 147 12.75 -2.56 -11.01
N SER A 148 13.00 -3.80 -10.62
CA SER A 148 13.81 -4.74 -11.42
C SER A 148 13.21 -5.00 -12.81
N LEU A 149 11.89 -4.90 -12.96
CA LEU A 149 11.23 -5.05 -14.25
C LEU A 149 11.57 -3.93 -15.24
N TYR A 150 12.01 -2.75 -14.79
CA TYR A 150 12.48 -1.70 -15.72
C TYR A 150 13.75 -2.08 -16.48
N PHE A 151 14.51 -3.06 -15.98
CA PHE A 151 15.67 -3.62 -16.66
C PHE A 151 15.30 -4.79 -17.56
N ILE A 152 14.38 -5.65 -17.10
CA ILE A 152 14.00 -6.87 -17.81
C ILE A 152 12.98 -6.57 -18.93
N TYR A 153 12.03 -5.69 -18.65
CA TYR A 153 10.91 -5.30 -19.52
C TYR A 153 10.84 -3.76 -19.61
N PRO A 154 11.85 -3.12 -20.23
CA PRO A 154 11.93 -1.67 -20.28
C PRO A 154 10.72 -1.04 -20.99
N PRO A 155 10.37 0.23 -20.67
CA PRO A 155 9.33 0.95 -21.38
C PRO A 155 9.68 1.17 -22.86
N LEU A 156 8.63 1.33 -23.67
CA LEU A 156 8.72 1.36 -25.13
C LEU A 156 8.84 2.78 -25.69
N THR A 157 8.28 3.79 -25.01
CA THR A 157 8.21 5.16 -25.56
C THR A 157 9.02 6.20 -24.80
N TRP A 158 9.40 5.90 -23.55
CA TRP A 158 10.13 6.80 -22.67
C TRP A 158 11.36 6.11 -22.07
N LYS A 159 12.26 6.93 -21.49
CA LYS A 159 13.40 6.43 -20.73
C LYS A 159 13.12 6.53 -19.24
N VAL A 160 13.41 5.46 -18.51
CA VAL A 160 13.27 5.41 -17.06
C VAL A 160 14.15 6.48 -16.43
N PRO A 161 13.58 7.44 -15.68
CA PRO A 161 14.38 8.42 -14.95
C PRO A 161 15.38 7.73 -14.02
N ILE A 162 16.54 8.34 -13.77
CA ILE A 162 17.65 7.80 -12.95
C ILE A 162 18.37 6.60 -13.57
N ILE A 163 17.64 5.58 -14.03
CA ILE A 163 18.19 4.31 -14.53
C ILE A 163 18.54 4.37 -16.03
N GLY A 164 17.77 5.12 -16.82
CA GLY A 164 18.01 5.34 -18.25
C GLY A 164 17.64 4.18 -19.19
N THR A 165 17.04 3.10 -18.68
CA THR A 165 16.51 2.00 -19.51
C THR A 165 15.29 2.45 -20.32
N GLY A 166 14.98 1.80 -21.44
CA GLY A 166 13.87 2.19 -22.31
C GLY A 166 14.32 2.63 -23.69
N LEU A 167 13.53 2.26 -24.70
CA LEU A 167 13.70 2.77 -26.05
C LEU A 167 13.06 4.17 -26.06
N GLY A 168 13.84 5.20 -25.74
CA GLY A 168 13.41 6.57 -26.04
C GLY A 168 13.07 6.67 -27.53
N TYR A 169 12.11 7.54 -27.91
CA TYR A 169 11.68 7.76 -29.30
C TYR A 169 12.85 7.54 -30.27
N LYS A 170 12.85 6.43 -31.01
CA LYS A 170 13.70 6.33 -32.19
C LYS A 170 13.24 7.47 -33.08
N LYS A 171 14.06 8.51 -33.25
CA LYS A 171 13.92 9.39 -34.39
C LYS A 171 13.92 8.46 -35.60
N ILE A 172 12.77 8.38 -36.27
CA ILE A 172 12.71 7.81 -37.60
C ILE A 172 13.50 8.81 -38.45
N GLU A 173 14.78 8.50 -38.68
CA GLU A 173 15.59 9.16 -39.72
C GLU A 173 15.18 8.65 -41.09
#